data_AF-A0A522NCA8-F1
#
_entry.id   AF-A0A522NCA8-F1
#
_cell.length_a   1.000
_cell.length_b   1.000
_cell.length_c   1.000
_cell.angle_alpha   90.00
_cell.angle_beta   90.00
_cell.angle_gamma   90.00
#
_symmetry.space_group_name_H-M   'P 1'
#
loop_
_entity.id
_entity.type
_entity.pdbx_description
1 polymer ?
#
loop_
_entity_poly.entity_id
_entity_poly.type
_entity_poly.pdbx_seq_one_letter_code
_entity_poly.pdbx_strand_id
1 'polypeptide(L)'
;MYGNYPSGFGHPTNFRILDVPLSARKLMWACHRYYAVEFHTWAPLPEDEDRLRFARILIEAPDGTTEDTVREAALAVRAVLANVQLHAIPIPDGRAGMALWIPFADAPQAELLRGWLHRLCGRIVAEHPKLVSVERYSRAQGRALLHVSSNARGRFSAMPYSLRGAPELPVCAPFDWSEIATIANGDITAANFCARLEAHGDLFAQQAAHLADQRFVDAQRRVMLAVPASDDPAQAHGHMVSAAIEILSDGRVRTAEQIFVEAMERKLIPPTATKKYVYTALIEFIARQIGHGRKPPFVQTPDRSFRINEPPDDWPDLTPQPQHAIDAKTQALIDRLSATAVGDDPTAFELAVCDAFAHLGFATTHLGGNKAADNRRLQPRQP
;
A
#
# COMPACT_ATOMS: atom_id res chain seq x y z
N MET A 1 -10.03 1.46 1.45
CA MET A 1 -9.65 0.10 1.94
C MET A 1 -10.33 -0.95 1.07
N TYR A 2 -9.65 -2.06 0.76
CA TYR A 2 -10.15 -3.16 -0.07
C TYR A 2 -10.38 -4.38 0.82
N GLY A 3 -11.62 -4.88 0.86
CA GLY A 3 -11.96 -6.14 1.51
C GLY A 3 -11.83 -7.32 0.54
N ASN A 4 -11.11 -8.37 0.92
CA ASN A 4 -11.02 -9.62 0.17
C ASN A 4 -11.78 -10.76 0.89
N TYR A 5 -12.32 -11.68 0.09
CA TYR A 5 -12.94 -12.93 0.54
C TYR A 5 -11.91 -14.07 0.44
N PRO A 6 -11.91 -15.06 1.35
CA PRO A 6 -11.07 -16.24 1.17
C PRO A 6 -11.39 -16.95 -0.15
N SER A 7 -10.36 -17.21 -0.95
CA SER A 7 -10.41 -18.10 -2.11
C SER A 7 -10.61 -19.54 -1.65
N GLY A 8 -11.85 -19.89 -1.27
CA GLY A 8 -12.23 -21.21 -0.80
C GLY A 8 -13.67 -21.63 -1.12
N PHE A 9 -14.53 -20.71 -1.56
CA PHE A 9 -15.97 -20.96 -1.72
C PHE A 9 -16.49 -20.94 -3.17
N GLY A 10 -15.61 -21.00 -4.18
CA GLY A 10 -16.04 -21.04 -5.59
C GLY A 10 -16.74 -19.76 -6.11
N HIS A 11 -16.72 -18.67 -5.35
CA HIS A 11 -17.28 -17.37 -5.73
C HIS A 11 -16.20 -16.43 -6.30
N PRO A 12 -16.55 -15.55 -7.27
CA PRO A 12 -15.63 -14.53 -7.78
C PRO A 12 -15.21 -13.56 -6.67
N THR A 13 -13.94 -13.14 -6.71
CA THR A 13 -13.34 -12.18 -5.77
C THR A 13 -14.04 -10.83 -5.93
N ASN A 14 -14.84 -10.41 -4.95
CA ASN A 14 -15.48 -9.10 -4.96
C ASN A 14 -14.69 -8.12 -4.10
N PHE A 15 -14.28 -6.99 -4.69
CA PHE A 15 -13.59 -5.91 -3.98
C PHE A 15 -14.57 -4.79 -3.66
N ARG A 16 -14.45 -4.20 -2.46
CA ARG A 16 -15.23 -3.03 -2.03
C ARG A 16 -14.28 -1.95 -1.52
N ILE A 17 -14.42 -0.73 -2.04
CA ILE A 17 -13.70 0.45 -1.55
C ILE A 17 -14.52 1.06 -0.42
N LEU A 18 -13.91 1.19 0.76
CA LEU A 18 -14.43 2.03 1.84
C LEU A 18 -13.84 3.43 1.69
N ASP A 19 -14.62 4.37 1.15
CA ASP A 19 -14.24 5.79 0.90
C ASP A 19 -14.33 6.66 2.15
N VAL A 20 -14.17 6.07 3.34
CA VAL A 20 -14.35 6.76 4.62
C VAL A 20 -13.30 6.29 5.64
N PRO A 21 -12.90 7.16 6.59
CA PRO A 21 -11.99 6.78 7.67
C PRO A 21 -12.52 5.58 8.45
N LEU A 22 -11.61 4.65 8.75
CA LEU A 22 -11.93 3.42 9.46
C LEU A 22 -12.21 3.70 10.94
N SER A 23 -13.17 2.96 11.48
CA SER A 23 -13.44 2.91 12.91
C SER A 23 -13.75 1.46 13.28
N ALA A 24 -13.66 1.13 14.56
CA ALA A 24 -14.02 -0.20 15.05
C ALA A 24 -15.42 -0.64 14.58
N ARG A 25 -16.41 0.27 14.63
CA ARG A 25 -17.78 0.01 14.16
C ARG A 25 -17.84 -0.32 12.66
N LYS A 26 -17.10 0.42 11.82
CA LYS A 26 -17.07 0.18 10.37
C LYS A 26 -16.35 -1.12 10.02
N LEU A 27 -15.28 -1.46 10.73
CA LEU A 27 -14.60 -2.75 10.59
C LEU A 27 -15.53 -3.90 10.94
N MET A 28 -16.21 -3.84 12.10
CA MET A 28 -17.20 -4.85 12.50
C MET A 28 -18.33 -4.97 11.47
N TRP A 29 -18.85 -3.84 10.97
CA TRP A 29 -19.87 -3.85 9.94
C TRP A 29 -19.37 -4.46 8.63
N ALA A 30 -18.14 -4.16 8.19
CA ALA A 30 -17.56 -4.77 7.00
C ALA A 30 -17.37 -6.29 7.15
N CYS A 31 -16.90 -6.74 8.32
CA CYS A 31 -16.83 -8.17 8.64
C CYS A 31 -18.22 -8.82 8.64
N HIS A 32 -19.22 -8.22 9.28
CA HIS A 32 -20.56 -8.78 9.36
C HIS A 32 -21.30 -8.76 8.01
N ARG A 33 -21.29 -7.62 7.31
CA ARG A 33 -22.07 -7.39 6.08
C ARG A 33 -21.45 -8.06 4.86
N TYR A 34 -20.12 -8.07 4.82
CA TYR A 34 -19.35 -8.53 3.66
C TYR A 34 -18.47 -9.72 3.97
N TYR A 35 -18.52 -10.33 5.16
CA TYR A 35 -17.63 -11.45 5.52
C TYR A 35 -16.14 -11.11 5.28
N ALA A 36 -15.78 -9.83 5.43
CA ALA A 36 -14.45 -9.34 5.14
C ALA A 36 -13.45 -9.93 6.15
N VAL A 37 -12.42 -10.60 5.62
CA VAL A 37 -11.32 -11.19 6.42
C VAL A 37 -10.05 -10.41 6.21
N GLU A 38 -9.67 -10.15 4.96
CA GLU A 38 -8.47 -9.39 4.66
C GLU A 38 -8.79 -7.93 4.35
N PHE A 39 -7.98 -7.03 4.91
CA PHE A 39 -8.04 -5.61 4.71
C PHE A 39 -6.75 -5.10 4.08
N HIS A 40 -6.90 -4.41 2.95
CA HIS A 40 -5.80 -3.89 2.18
C HIS A 40 -5.91 -2.37 2.00
N THR A 41 -4.77 -1.69 1.91
CA THR A 41 -4.71 -0.22 1.74
C THR A 41 -3.59 0.19 0.80
N TRP A 42 -3.71 1.39 0.21
CA TRP A 42 -2.60 2.11 -0.42
C TRP A 42 -2.04 3.22 0.48
N ALA A 43 -2.54 3.34 1.72
CA ALA A 43 -2.10 4.26 2.78
C ALA A 43 -2.03 5.76 2.40
N PRO A 44 -3.06 6.34 1.75
CA PRO A 44 -3.11 7.77 1.47
C PRO A 44 -3.37 8.61 2.72
N LEU A 45 -3.15 9.92 2.61
CA LEU A 45 -3.78 10.88 3.52
C LEU A 45 -5.29 10.98 3.23
N PRO A 46 -6.16 11.05 4.25
CA PRO A 46 -7.59 11.27 4.06
C PRO A 46 -7.92 12.53 3.25
N GLU A 47 -7.11 13.58 3.40
CA GLU A 47 -7.27 14.87 2.74
C GLU A 47 -6.60 14.97 1.36
N ASP A 48 -5.70 14.05 1.02
CA ASP A 48 -4.94 14.04 -0.23
C ASP A 48 -4.53 12.61 -0.61
N GLU A 49 -5.28 12.01 -1.53
CA GLU A 49 -5.09 10.63 -1.97
C GLU A 49 -3.77 10.37 -2.68
N ASP A 50 -3.13 11.43 -3.20
CA ASP A 50 -1.87 11.36 -3.92
C ASP A 50 -0.67 11.52 -2.97
N ARG A 51 -0.89 11.66 -1.66
CA ARG A 51 0.17 11.75 -0.64
C ARG A 51 0.15 10.56 0.30
N LEU A 52 1.32 9.97 0.53
CA LEU A 52 1.44 8.74 1.31
C LEU A 52 2.12 8.98 2.66
N ARG A 53 1.42 8.67 3.75
CA ARG A 53 2.04 8.64 5.08
C ARG A 53 3.01 7.48 5.26
N PHE A 54 2.79 6.39 4.51
CA PHE A 54 3.61 5.19 4.57
C PHE A 54 3.95 4.70 3.16
N ALA A 55 5.25 4.57 2.87
CA ALA A 55 5.71 3.76 1.76
C ALA A 55 5.80 2.29 2.15
N ARG A 56 5.73 1.40 1.16
CA ARG A 56 5.85 -0.04 1.34
C ARG A 56 6.79 -0.66 0.33
N ILE A 57 7.70 -1.50 0.82
CA ILE A 57 8.47 -2.41 -0.02
C ILE A 57 7.99 -3.82 0.31
N LEU A 58 7.34 -4.47 -0.65
CA LEU A 58 6.92 -5.86 -0.53
C LEU A 58 8.07 -6.77 -0.94
N ILE A 59 8.29 -7.81 -0.16
CA ILE A 59 9.28 -8.85 -0.37
C ILE A 59 8.50 -10.15 -0.52
N GLU A 60 8.28 -10.55 -1.75
CA GLU A 60 7.54 -11.78 -2.07
C GLU A 60 8.50 -12.96 -2.20
N ALA A 61 7.98 -14.17 -1.96
CA ALA A 61 8.70 -15.42 -2.11
C ALA A 61 8.23 -16.18 -3.36
N PRO A 62 8.88 -15.97 -4.52
CA PRO A 62 8.66 -16.77 -5.71
C PRO A 62 8.84 -18.27 -5.52
N ASP A 63 8.31 -19.08 -6.42
CA ASP A 63 8.49 -20.53 -6.38
C ASP A 63 9.99 -20.88 -6.29
N GLY A 64 10.33 -21.70 -5.30
CA GLY A 64 11.73 -22.06 -4.97
C GLY A 64 12.47 -21.05 -4.08
N THR A 65 11.83 -19.96 -3.66
CA THR A 65 12.37 -19.01 -2.67
C THR A 65 12.03 -19.49 -1.27
N THR A 66 13.04 -19.61 -0.41
CA THR A 66 12.83 -20.02 0.98
C THR A 66 12.45 -18.83 1.85
N GLU A 67 11.85 -19.10 3.00
CA GLU A 67 11.57 -18.06 3.99
C GLU A 67 12.85 -17.40 4.51
N ASP A 68 13.94 -18.15 4.67
CA ASP A 68 15.26 -17.61 5.00
C ASP A 68 15.75 -16.62 3.95
N THR A 69 15.52 -16.90 2.67
CA THR A 69 15.85 -15.99 1.56
C THR A 69 15.07 -14.68 1.70
N VAL A 70 13.81 -14.73 2.12
CA VAL A 70 12.99 -13.53 2.39
C VAL A 70 13.51 -12.75 3.60
N ARG A 71 13.92 -13.42 4.68
CA ARG A 71 14.54 -12.78 5.85
C ARG A 71 15.85 -12.09 5.49
N GLU A 72 16.72 -12.77 4.75
CA GLU A 72 17.97 -12.23 4.23
C GLU A 72 17.71 -11.01 3.34
N ALA A 73 16.73 -11.09 2.43
CA ALA A 73 16.34 -9.97 1.59
C ALA A 73 15.81 -8.78 2.41
N ALA A 74 15.01 -9.03 3.46
CA ALA A 74 14.52 -7.99 4.35
C ALA A 74 15.65 -7.28 5.10
N LEU A 75 16.65 -8.03 5.57
CA LEU A 75 17.85 -7.48 6.19
C LEU A 75 18.68 -6.65 5.20
N ALA A 76 18.82 -7.10 3.95
CA ALA A 76 19.48 -6.33 2.89
C ALA A 76 18.75 -5.01 2.61
N VAL A 77 17.42 -5.04 2.49
CA VAL A 77 16.61 -3.82 2.31
C VAL A 77 16.77 -2.88 3.51
N ARG A 78 16.74 -3.41 4.74
CA ARG A 78 16.95 -2.63 5.97
C ARG A 78 18.31 -1.94 5.99
N ALA A 79 19.38 -2.63 5.59
CA ALA A 79 20.73 -2.06 5.54
C ALA A 79 20.81 -0.89 4.54
N VAL A 80 20.21 -1.05 3.35
CA VAL A 80 20.17 0.02 2.35
C VAL A 80 19.31 1.20 2.80
N LEU A 81 18.18 0.96 3.48
CA LEU A 81 17.38 2.03 4.09
C LEU A 81 18.17 2.79 5.17
N ALA A 82 18.92 2.08 6.02
CA ALA A 82 19.73 2.71 7.07
C ALA A 82 20.79 3.66 6.48
N ASN A 83 21.37 3.33 5.32
CA ASN A 83 22.34 4.20 4.63
C ASN A 83 21.75 5.56 4.21
N VAL A 84 20.42 5.65 4.06
CA VAL A 84 19.70 6.89 3.73
C VAL A 84 18.96 7.47 4.94
N GLN A 85 19.28 6.96 6.14
CA GLN A 85 18.67 7.32 7.42
C GLN A 85 17.15 7.10 7.42
N LEU A 86 16.71 6.00 6.81
CA LEU A 86 15.35 5.51 6.90
C LEU A 86 15.32 4.16 7.61
N HIS A 87 14.22 3.94 8.32
CA HIS A 87 13.89 2.69 8.96
C HIS A 87 12.47 2.29 8.55
N ALA A 88 12.23 0.98 8.59
CA ALA A 88 10.95 0.38 8.25
C ALA A 88 10.46 -0.52 9.38
N ILE A 89 9.16 -0.69 9.44
CA ILE A 89 8.43 -1.61 10.30
C ILE A 89 8.22 -2.90 9.51
N PRO A 90 8.78 -4.04 9.94
CA PRO A 90 8.62 -5.30 9.24
C PRO A 90 7.29 -5.95 9.61
N ILE A 91 6.57 -6.43 8.60
CA ILE A 91 5.25 -7.04 8.75
C ILE A 91 5.19 -8.30 7.88
N PRO A 92 4.97 -9.50 8.43
CA PRO A 92 4.76 -10.70 7.63
C PRO A 92 3.52 -10.52 6.77
N ASP A 93 3.55 -11.01 5.53
CA ASP A 93 2.37 -10.94 4.69
C ASP A 93 1.34 -12.02 5.07
N GLY A 94 1.68 -12.94 5.98
CA GLY A 94 0.81 -14.03 6.42
C GLY A 94 0.68 -15.13 5.37
N ARG A 95 1.62 -15.18 4.42
CA ARG A 95 1.80 -16.25 3.43
C ARG A 95 3.24 -16.72 3.47
N ALA A 96 4.09 -16.19 2.60
CA ALA A 96 5.50 -16.57 2.48
C ALA A 96 6.43 -15.35 2.35
N GLY A 97 5.87 -14.14 2.25
CA GLY A 97 6.60 -12.89 2.07
C GLY A 97 6.52 -11.98 3.28
N MET A 98 6.97 -10.74 3.12
CA MET A 98 6.77 -9.69 4.11
C MET A 98 6.70 -8.31 3.46
N ALA A 99 6.11 -7.35 4.16
CA ALA A 99 6.06 -5.95 3.79
C ALA A 99 6.91 -5.13 4.77
N LEU A 100 7.72 -4.24 4.24
CA LEU A 100 8.45 -3.23 5.00
C LEU A 100 7.73 -1.89 4.87
N TRP A 101 7.15 -1.41 5.96
CA TRP A 101 6.40 -0.15 6.02
C TRP A 101 7.30 0.99 6.50
N ILE A 102 7.44 2.03 5.69
CA ILE A 102 8.32 3.17 5.95
C ILE A 102 7.46 4.41 6.21
N PRO A 103 7.37 4.92 7.44
CA PRO A 103 6.62 6.13 7.74
C PRO A 103 7.34 7.39 7.26
N PHE A 104 6.57 8.38 6.81
CA PHE A 104 7.04 9.69 6.38
C PHE A 104 6.21 10.83 6.98
N ALA A 105 6.85 11.69 7.77
CA ALA A 105 6.25 12.84 8.44
C ALA A 105 5.69 13.88 7.46
N ASP A 106 6.35 14.04 6.32
CA ASP A 106 6.05 15.00 5.27
C ASP A 106 5.08 14.47 4.20
N ALA A 107 4.63 13.23 4.33
CA ALA A 107 3.67 12.57 3.44
C ALA A 107 3.93 12.89 1.95
N PRO A 108 5.03 12.38 1.36
CA PRO A 108 5.42 12.77 0.02
C PRO A 108 4.37 12.40 -1.03
N GLN A 109 4.44 13.10 -2.17
CA GLN A 109 3.71 12.75 -3.39
C GLN A 109 4.03 11.31 -3.78
N ALA A 110 2.99 10.50 -3.97
CA ALA A 110 3.05 9.06 -4.19
C ALA A 110 3.92 8.75 -5.41
N GLU A 111 3.75 9.50 -6.49
CA GLU A 111 4.52 9.34 -7.73
C GLU A 111 6.02 9.55 -7.54
N LEU A 112 6.40 10.65 -6.90
CA LEU A 112 7.81 10.95 -6.60
C LEU A 112 8.44 9.89 -5.68
N LEU A 113 7.69 9.48 -4.66
CA LEU A 113 8.09 8.44 -3.73
C LEU A 113 8.25 7.09 -4.44
N ARG A 114 7.34 6.71 -5.35
CA ARG A 114 7.44 5.48 -6.14
C ARG A 114 8.67 5.45 -7.01
N GLY A 115 8.92 6.51 -7.77
CA GLY A 115 10.13 6.62 -8.60
C GLY A 115 11.37 6.40 -7.75
N TRP A 116 11.43 7.05 -6.58
CA TRP A 116 12.54 6.90 -5.64
C TRP A 116 12.69 5.47 -5.09
N LEU A 117 11.58 4.81 -4.72
CA LEU A 117 11.59 3.43 -4.26
C LEU A 117 12.05 2.44 -5.36
N HIS A 118 11.67 2.67 -6.61
CA HIS A 118 12.15 1.87 -7.74
C HIS A 118 13.68 1.94 -7.87
N ARG A 119 14.27 3.13 -7.73
CA ARG A 119 15.73 3.29 -7.74
C ARG A 119 16.39 2.61 -6.55
N LEU A 120 15.80 2.74 -5.37
CA LEU A 120 16.27 2.07 -4.15
C LEU A 120 16.30 0.55 -4.34
N CYS A 121 15.21 -0.05 -4.84
CA CYS A 121 15.15 -1.48 -5.15
C CYS A 121 16.15 -1.89 -6.24
N GLY A 122 16.34 -1.06 -7.27
CA GLY A 122 17.36 -1.30 -8.29
C GLY A 122 18.78 -1.36 -7.71
N ARG A 123 19.09 -0.48 -6.75
CA ARG A 123 20.35 -0.51 -6.00
C ARG A 123 20.49 -1.78 -5.16
N ILE A 124 19.45 -2.18 -4.44
CA ILE A 124 19.47 -3.42 -3.64
C ILE A 124 19.73 -4.63 -4.54
N VAL A 125 19.15 -4.67 -5.74
CA VAL A 125 19.44 -5.72 -6.74
C VAL A 125 20.89 -5.67 -7.24
N ALA A 126 21.46 -4.48 -7.44
CA ALA A 126 22.86 -4.34 -7.83
C ALA A 126 23.83 -4.81 -6.72
N GLU A 127 23.52 -4.53 -5.45
CA GLU A 127 24.32 -4.97 -4.30
C GLU A 127 24.14 -6.47 -4.00
N HIS A 128 22.94 -7.02 -4.25
CA HIS A 128 22.59 -8.41 -3.92
C HIS A 128 21.93 -9.17 -5.10
N PRO A 129 22.59 -9.30 -6.26
CA PRO A 129 21.96 -9.79 -7.50
C PRO A 129 21.53 -11.27 -7.45
N LYS A 130 22.15 -12.05 -6.55
CA LYS A 130 21.83 -13.47 -6.32
C LYS A 130 20.76 -13.70 -5.26
N LEU A 131 20.38 -12.68 -4.51
CA LEU A 131 19.42 -12.77 -3.40
C LEU A 131 18.07 -12.18 -3.78
N VAL A 132 18.08 -11.02 -4.46
CA VAL A 132 16.86 -10.28 -4.80
C VAL A 132 16.68 -10.08 -6.30
N SER A 133 15.43 -9.88 -6.70
CA SER A 133 15.01 -9.53 -8.06
C SER A 133 13.96 -8.43 -8.01
N VAL A 134 13.84 -7.65 -9.09
CA VAL A 134 12.68 -6.78 -9.40
C VAL A 134 11.98 -7.22 -10.69
N GLU A 135 12.44 -8.32 -11.30
CA GLU A 135 11.82 -8.89 -12.50
C GLU A 135 10.52 -9.64 -12.15
N ARG A 136 9.75 -10.04 -13.16
CA ARG A 136 8.52 -10.83 -12.95
C ARG A 136 8.81 -12.10 -12.14
N TYR A 137 7.84 -12.51 -11.31
CA TYR A 137 7.88 -13.69 -10.44
C TYR A 137 8.48 -14.94 -11.10
N SER A 138 8.08 -15.27 -12.34
CA SER A 138 8.60 -16.42 -13.09
C SER A 138 10.09 -16.36 -13.45
N ARG A 139 10.74 -15.19 -13.32
CA ARG A 139 12.15 -14.95 -13.60
C ARG A 139 12.98 -14.70 -12.33
N ALA A 140 12.35 -14.81 -11.16
CA ALA A 140 13.06 -14.63 -9.90
C ALA A 140 14.07 -15.76 -9.62
N GLN A 141 13.81 -16.98 -10.11
CA GLN A 141 14.75 -18.12 -10.04
C GLN A 141 15.25 -18.40 -8.61
N GLY A 142 14.33 -18.51 -7.64
CA GLY A 142 14.65 -18.74 -6.22
C GLY A 142 15.10 -17.51 -5.43
N ARG A 143 15.12 -16.31 -6.06
CA ARG A 143 15.39 -15.03 -5.40
C ARG A 143 14.13 -14.42 -4.82
N ALA A 144 14.27 -13.68 -3.73
CA ALA A 144 13.20 -12.84 -3.20
C ALA A 144 12.86 -11.71 -4.16
N LEU A 145 11.58 -11.37 -4.27
CA LEU A 145 11.09 -10.40 -5.24
C LEU A 145 10.69 -9.10 -4.55
N LEU A 146 11.33 -7.99 -4.92
CA LEU A 146 11.05 -6.66 -4.40
C LEU A 146 10.01 -5.94 -5.26
N HIS A 147 8.90 -5.53 -4.63
CA HIS A 147 7.81 -4.82 -5.27
C HIS A 147 7.39 -3.55 -4.51
N VAL A 148 7.17 -2.48 -5.26
CA VAL A 148 6.76 -1.16 -4.72
C VAL A 148 5.48 -0.64 -5.37
N SER A 149 4.83 -1.47 -6.19
CA SER A 149 3.60 -1.13 -6.93
C SER A 149 2.42 -0.82 -6.02
N SER A 150 2.40 -1.35 -4.79
CA SER A 150 1.36 -1.06 -3.79
C SER A 150 1.31 0.41 -3.35
N ASN A 151 2.32 1.21 -3.68
CA ASN A 151 2.35 2.66 -3.44
C ASN A 151 1.73 3.48 -4.58
N ALA A 152 1.19 2.83 -5.62
CA ALA A 152 0.43 3.52 -6.65
C ALA A 152 -1.02 3.64 -6.23
N ARG A 153 -1.69 4.68 -6.75
CA ARG A 153 -3.13 4.83 -6.60
C ARG A 153 -3.82 3.57 -7.15
N GLY A 154 -4.84 3.09 -6.45
CA GLY A 154 -5.52 1.86 -6.86
C GLY A 154 -4.72 0.56 -6.68
N ARG A 155 -3.57 0.57 -6.00
CA ARG A 155 -2.76 -0.65 -5.72
C ARG A 155 -2.58 -0.86 -4.22
N PHE A 156 -2.62 -2.11 -3.76
CA PHE A 156 -2.75 -2.39 -2.33
C PHE A 156 -1.75 -3.40 -1.80
N SER A 157 -1.59 -3.36 -0.49
CA SER A 157 -1.03 -4.44 0.29
C SER A 157 -1.88 -4.66 1.54
N ALA A 158 -1.73 -5.82 2.17
CA ALA A 158 -2.37 -6.11 3.44
C ALA A 158 -1.99 -5.05 4.48
N MET A 159 -2.97 -4.65 5.29
CA MET A 159 -2.78 -3.72 6.39
C MET A 159 -2.08 -4.41 7.57
N PRO A 160 -1.35 -3.64 8.41
CA PRO A 160 -0.94 -4.12 9.72
C PRO A 160 -2.17 -4.66 10.46
N TYR A 161 -2.01 -5.82 11.10
CA TYR A 161 -3.05 -6.54 11.84
C TYR A 161 -4.22 -7.07 11.02
N SER A 162 -4.16 -7.03 9.68
CA SER A 162 -5.12 -7.74 8.85
C SER A 162 -4.98 -9.25 9.04
N LEU A 163 -6.10 -9.98 9.09
CA LEU A 163 -6.11 -11.43 8.89
C LEU A 163 -5.84 -11.75 7.42
N ARG A 164 -5.36 -12.96 7.15
CA ARG A 164 -5.27 -13.56 5.81
C ARG A 164 -6.24 -14.72 5.67
N GLY A 165 -6.82 -14.87 4.49
CA GLY A 165 -7.80 -15.91 4.16
C GLY A 165 -7.17 -17.29 3.97
N ALA A 166 -6.48 -17.80 4.99
CA ALA A 166 -5.93 -19.15 5.08
C ALA A 166 -6.54 -19.89 6.30
N PRO A 167 -6.46 -21.24 6.39
CA PRO A 167 -7.16 -22.01 7.42
C PRO A 167 -6.96 -21.53 8.86
N GLU A 168 -5.72 -21.20 9.23
CA GLU A 168 -5.37 -20.74 10.58
C GLU A 168 -5.53 -19.22 10.77
N LEU A 169 -6.04 -18.50 9.76
CA LEU A 169 -6.21 -17.04 9.77
C LEU A 169 -4.94 -16.30 10.28
N PRO A 170 -3.80 -16.44 9.59
CA PRO A 170 -2.58 -15.78 10.01
C PRO A 170 -2.74 -14.26 9.94
N VAL A 171 -2.09 -13.57 10.87
CA VAL A 171 -2.18 -12.11 11.04
C VAL A 171 -0.95 -11.46 10.44
N CYS A 172 -1.13 -10.37 9.70
CA CYS A 172 -0.07 -9.45 9.31
C CYS A 172 0.42 -8.65 10.53
N ALA A 173 0.96 -9.33 11.54
CA ALA A 173 1.34 -8.75 12.83
C ALA A 173 2.78 -8.21 12.76
N PRO A 174 3.00 -6.89 12.96
CA PRO A 174 4.34 -6.33 13.02
C PRO A 174 5.18 -6.96 14.12
N PHE A 175 6.48 -6.98 13.91
CA PHE A 175 7.46 -7.50 14.86
C PHE A 175 8.66 -6.56 15.01
N ASP A 176 9.41 -6.73 16.08
CA ASP A 176 10.67 -6.03 16.28
C ASP A 176 11.78 -6.69 15.47
N TRP A 177 12.69 -5.91 14.87
CA TRP A 177 13.78 -6.47 14.06
C TRP A 177 14.65 -7.51 14.78
N SER A 178 14.69 -7.51 16.12
CA SER A 178 15.33 -8.56 16.92
C SER A 178 14.68 -9.94 16.77
N GLU A 179 13.40 -9.99 16.44
CA GLU A 179 12.61 -11.23 16.24
C GLU A 179 12.79 -11.83 14.85
N ILE A 180 13.47 -11.15 13.92
CA ILE A 180 13.54 -11.57 12.51
C ILE A 180 14.15 -12.96 12.28
N ALA A 181 14.97 -13.45 13.22
CA ALA A 181 15.57 -14.78 13.14
C ALA A 181 14.63 -15.89 13.64
N THR A 182 13.58 -15.54 14.39
CA THR A 182 12.72 -16.51 15.08
C THR A 182 11.27 -16.47 14.63
N ILE A 183 10.75 -15.30 14.22
CA ILE A 183 9.34 -15.17 13.82
C ILE A 183 9.14 -15.68 12.40
N ALA A 184 8.25 -16.64 12.20
CA ALA A 184 7.90 -17.17 10.90
C ALA A 184 6.55 -16.67 10.39
N ASN A 185 6.38 -16.73 9.06
CA ASN A 185 5.09 -16.43 8.45
C ASN A 185 4.03 -17.44 8.94
N GLY A 186 2.94 -16.91 9.50
CA GLY A 186 1.86 -17.72 10.03
C GLY A 186 2.02 -18.15 11.50
N ASP A 187 3.13 -17.80 12.16
CA ASP A 187 3.27 -18.03 13.61
C ASP A 187 2.23 -17.26 14.41
N ILE A 188 1.90 -16.06 13.96
CA ILE A 188 0.88 -15.22 14.60
C ILE A 188 -0.44 -15.42 13.86
N THR A 189 -1.43 -15.95 14.56
CA THR A 189 -2.75 -16.33 14.05
C THR A 189 -3.84 -15.65 14.84
N ALA A 190 -5.08 -15.68 14.33
CA ALA A 190 -6.24 -15.18 15.08
C ALA A 190 -6.36 -15.79 16.49
N ALA A 191 -5.89 -17.03 16.69
CA ALA A 191 -5.96 -17.74 17.96
C ALA A 191 -4.97 -17.22 19.02
N ASN A 192 -3.78 -16.76 18.62
CA ASN A 192 -2.73 -16.35 19.56
C ASN A 192 -2.43 -14.84 19.53
N PHE A 193 -3.02 -14.08 18.60
CA PHE A 193 -2.77 -12.65 18.43
C PHE A 193 -3.07 -11.83 19.70
N CYS A 194 -4.17 -12.12 20.41
CA CYS A 194 -4.52 -11.39 21.64
C CYS A 194 -3.44 -11.53 22.71
N ALA A 195 -2.90 -12.73 22.90
CA ALA A 195 -1.81 -12.96 23.85
C ALA A 195 -0.53 -12.20 23.47
N ARG A 196 -0.21 -12.15 22.16
CA ARG A 196 0.92 -11.32 21.66
C ARG A 196 0.67 -9.83 21.91
N LEU A 197 -0.55 -9.34 21.67
CA LEU A 197 -0.92 -7.95 21.89
C LEU A 197 -0.84 -7.58 23.38
N GLU A 198 -1.25 -8.46 24.28
CA GLU A 198 -1.11 -8.26 25.73
C GLU A 198 0.37 -8.22 26.17
N ALA A 199 1.21 -9.10 25.60
CA ALA A 199 2.61 -9.20 25.98
C ALA A 199 3.49 -8.05 25.43
N HIS A 200 3.21 -7.57 24.21
CA HIS A 200 4.07 -6.60 23.50
C HIS A 200 3.40 -5.23 23.27
N GLY A 201 2.09 -5.12 23.44
CA GLY A 201 1.30 -3.95 23.04
C GLY A 201 1.22 -3.78 21.52
N ASP A 202 0.78 -2.59 21.10
CA ASP A 202 0.68 -2.22 19.68
C ASP A 202 2.07 -1.87 19.11
N LEU A 203 2.79 -2.88 18.62
CA LEU A 203 4.10 -2.71 18.00
C LEU A 203 4.07 -1.80 16.76
N PHE A 204 2.98 -1.77 15.99
CA PHE A 204 2.90 -0.86 14.84
C PHE A 204 2.90 0.58 15.30
N ALA A 205 2.01 0.92 16.25
CA ALA A 205 1.88 2.27 16.76
C ALA A 205 3.16 2.72 17.47
N GLN A 206 3.77 1.85 18.29
CA GLN A 206 5.04 2.13 18.97
C GLN A 206 6.16 2.45 17.96
N GLN A 207 6.37 1.59 16.95
CA GLN A 207 7.41 1.81 15.95
C GLN A 207 7.10 3.01 15.06
N ALA A 208 5.85 3.20 14.64
CA ALA A 208 5.44 4.36 13.85
C ALA A 208 5.64 5.68 14.62
N ALA A 209 5.40 5.70 15.93
CA ALA A 209 5.71 6.84 16.78
C ALA A 209 7.21 7.08 16.91
N HIS A 210 8.01 6.03 17.07
CA HIS A 210 9.48 6.16 17.12
C HIS A 210 10.09 6.70 15.82
N LEU A 211 9.45 6.40 14.69
CA LEU A 211 9.88 6.82 13.35
C LEU A 211 9.10 8.05 12.84
N ALA A 212 8.38 8.76 13.71
CA ALA A 212 7.44 9.81 13.32
C ALA A 212 8.10 11.02 12.64
N ASP A 213 9.40 11.23 12.87
CA ASP A 213 10.18 12.37 12.35
C ASP A 213 10.88 12.07 11.01
N GLN A 214 10.81 10.82 10.50
CA GLN A 214 11.42 10.48 9.21
C GLN A 214 10.77 11.30 8.09
N ARG A 215 11.56 11.99 7.28
CA ARG A 215 11.05 12.78 6.15
C ARG A 215 11.62 12.28 4.84
N PHE A 216 10.75 12.18 3.83
CA PHE A 216 11.14 11.77 2.51
C PHE A 216 12.12 12.76 1.89
N VAL A 217 11.91 14.06 2.04
CA VAL A 217 12.81 15.10 1.50
C VAL A 217 14.25 14.98 1.99
N ASP A 218 14.48 14.38 3.16
CA ASP A 218 15.82 14.21 3.72
C ASP A 218 16.49 12.95 3.16
N ALA A 219 15.75 11.86 3.01
CA ALA A 219 16.23 10.64 2.35
C ALA A 219 16.44 10.83 0.85
N GLN A 220 15.58 11.60 0.19
CA GLN A 220 15.67 11.92 -1.24
C GLN A 220 17.00 12.58 -1.57
N ARG A 221 17.49 13.48 -0.71
CA ARG A 221 18.78 14.16 -0.84
C ARG A 221 19.99 13.23 -0.66
N ARG A 222 19.82 12.14 0.10
CA ARG A 222 20.90 11.20 0.45
C ARG A 222 21.10 10.08 -0.57
N VAL A 223 20.13 9.85 -1.46
CA VAL A 223 20.27 8.92 -2.59
C VAL A 223 21.05 9.52 -3.77
N MET A 224 21.64 10.72 -3.60
CA MET A 224 22.53 11.38 -4.58
C MET A 224 23.97 10.83 -4.59
N LEU A 225 24.17 9.54 -4.35
CA LEU A 225 25.40 8.86 -4.75
C LEU A 225 25.06 7.97 -5.93
N ALA A 226 25.34 8.52 -7.11
CA ALA A 226 25.39 7.80 -8.35
C ALA A 226 26.13 6.46 -8.13
N VAL A 227 25.64 5.39 -8.75
CA VAL A 227 26.57 4.36 -9.23
C VAL A 227 27.68 5.14 -9.93
N PRO A 228 28.96 5.03 -9.51
CA PRO A 228 30.02 5.83 -10.10
C PRO A 228 29.93 5.68 -11.61
N ALA A 229 29.89 6.80 -12.33
CA ALA A 229 29.92 6.77 -13.77
C ALA A 229 31.17 6.01 -14.19
N SER A 230 30.99 4.82 -14.76
CA SER A 230 32.04 4.18 -15.52
C SER A 230 32.33 5.05 -16.74
N ASP A 231 33.60 5.32 -17.01
CA ASP A 231 34.06 5.97 -18.25
C ASP A 231 33.91 5.07 -19.49
N ASP A 232 33.29 3.88 -19.33
CA ASP A 232 32.98 2.96 -20.41
C ASP A 232 31.85 3.49 -21.32
N PRO A 233 32.12 3.75 -22.62
CA PRO A 233 31.11 4.15 -23.60
C PRO A 233 29.93 3.16 -23.72
N ALA A 234 30.14 1.89 -23.37
CA ALA A 234 29.08 0.87 -23.35
C ALA A 234 28.05 1.12 -22.23
N GLN A 235 28.44 1.78 -21.13
CA GLN A 235 27.56 2.11 -20.00
C GLN A 235 26.90 3.50 -20.11
N ALA A 236 27.41 4.40 -20.96
CA ALA A 236 26.80 5.71 -21.23
C ALA A 236 25.33 5.62 -21.70
N HIS A 237 25.02 4.59 -22.49
CA HIS A 237 23.65 4.27 -22.92
C HIS A 237 22.75 3.87 -21.73
N GLY A 238 23.30 3.17 -20.74
CA GLY A 238 22.60 2.78 -19.51
C GLY A 238 22.28 3.97 -18.59
N HIS A 239 23.18 4.94 -18.48
CA HIS A 239 22.94 6.16 -17.71
C HIS A 239 21.79 6.99 -18.30
N MET A 240 21.75 7.13 -19.63
CA MET A 240 20.67 7.87 -20.28
C MET A 240 19.31 7.20 -20.10
N VAL A 241 19.25 5.88 -20.21
CA VAL A 241 18.02 5.11 -19.97
C VAL A 241 17.56 5.28 -18.52
N SER A 242 18.49 5.23 -17.56
CA SER A 242 18.18 5.40 -16.13
C SER A 242 17.67 6.82 -15.84
N ALA A 243 18.30 7.83 -16.43
CA ALA A 243 17.86 9.22 -16.33
C ALA A 243 16.50 9.46 -17.00
N ALA A 244 16.21 8.80 -18.12
CA ALA A 244 14.91 8.88 -18.77
C ALA A 244 13.80 8.21 -17.94
N ILE A 245 14.08 7.06 -17.31
CA ILE A 245 13.14 6.44 -16.35
C ILE A 245 12.84 7.41 -15.22
N GLU A 246 13.87 8.07 -14.68
CA GLU A 246 13.74 9.07 -13.60
C GLU A 246 12.89 10.27 -13.98
N ILE A 247 13.17 10.83 -15.15
CA ILE A 247 12.54 12.06 -15.59
C ILE A 247 11.08 11.80 -15.98
N LEU A 248 10.82 10.69 -16.67
CA LEU A 248 9.48 10.32 -17.11
C LEU A 248 8.61 9.73 -15.99
N SER A 249 9.17 9.50 -14.79
CA SER A 249 8.42 8.93 -13.68
C SER A 249 7.39 9.87 -13.07
N ASP A 250 7.35 11.15 -13.49
CA ASP A 250 6.33 12.13 -13.12
C ASP A 250 5.11 12.13 -14.09
N GLY A 251 5.04 11.11 -14.95
CA GLY A 251 3.95 10.90 -15.89
C GLY A 251 3.93 11.85 -17.09
N ARG A 252 4.78 12.89 -17.12
CA ARG A 252 4.75 13.92 -18.17
C ARG A 252 5.49 13.46 -19.42
N VAL A 253 4.83 13.66 -20.56
CA VAL A 253 5.40 13.42 -21.90
C VAL A 253 6.54 14.40 -22.14
N ARG A 254 7.68 13.90 -22.62
CA ARG A 254 8.85 14.73 -22.96
C ARG A 254 9.57 14.28 -24.21
N THR A 255 10.16 15.21 -24.94
CA THR A 255 11.08 14.92 -26.04
C THR A 255 12.42 14.42 -25.52
N ALA A 256 13.21 13.77 -26.38
CA ALA A 256 14.59 13.39 -26.05
C ALA A 256 15.46 14.60 -25.63
N GLU A 257 15.22 15.78 -26.19
CA GLU A 257 15.96 16.99 -25.83
C GLU A 257 15.56 17.51 -24.45
N GLN A 258 14.26 17.51 -24.11
CA GLN A 258 13.77 17.87 -22.78
C GLN A 258 14.33 16.92 -21.72
N ILE A 259 14.33 15.61 -21.99
CA ILE A 259 14.93 14.60 -21.10
C ILE A 259 16.43 14.88 -20.91
N PHE A 260 17.16 15.23 -21.96
CA PHE A 260 18.59 15.54 -21.86
C PHE A 260 18.86 16.80 -21.02
N VAL A 261 18.15 17.89 -21.29
CA VAL A 261 18.30 19.15 -20.56
C VAL A 261 18.02 18.94 -19.08
N GLU A 262 16.90 18.30 -18.77
CA GLU A 262 16.50 18.02 -17.39
C GLU A 262 17.45 17.02 -16.71
N ALA A 263 18.01 16.06 -17.45
CA ALA A 263 19.03 15.15 -16.94
C ALA A 263 20.34 15.88 -16.61
N MET A 264 20.76 16.86 -17.41
CA MET A 264 21.93 17.70 -17.14
C MET A 264 21.69 18.62 -15.93
N GLU A 265 20.54 19.30 -15.88
CA GLU A 265 20.16 20.19 -14.77
C GLU A 265 20.10 19.43 -13.45
N ARG A 266 19.51 18.23 -13.45
CA ARG A 266 19.40 17.35 -12.29
C ARG A 266 20.67 16.53 -12.03
N LYS A 267 21.72 16.68 -12.85
CA LYS A 267 22.99 15.95 -12.75
C LYS A 267 22.82 14.42 -12.76
N LEU A 268 21.86 13.91 -13.54
CA LEU A 268 21.55 12.49 -13.70
C LEU A 268 22.42 11.78 -14.75
N ILE A 269 23.15 12.55 -15.55
CA ILE A 269 24.07 12.05 -16.58
C ILE A 269 25.42 12.79 -16.47
N PRO A 270 26.53 12.21 -16.94
CA PRO A 270 27.83 12.86 -16.90
C PRO A 270 27.83 14.20 -17.66
N PRO A 271 28.63 15.20 -17.23
CA PRO A 271 28.72 16.48 -17.92
C PRO A 271 29.31 16.37 -19.34
N THR A 272 29.96 15.24 -19.65
CA THR A 272 30.49 14.88 -20.98
C THR A 272 29.43 14.27 -21.91
N ALA A 273 28.22 13.99 -21.42
CA ALA A 273 27.15 13.38 -22.20
C ALA A 273 26.68 14.33 -23.32
N THR A 274 26.37 13.76 -24.49
CA THR A 274 25.92 14.54 -25.65
C THR A 274 24.49 14.23 -26.02
N LYS A 275 23.73 15.27 -26.41
CA LYS A 275 22.32 15.11 -26.82
C LYS A 275 22.12 14.24 -28.07
N LYS A 276 23.18 14.04 -28.86
CA LYS A 276 23.16 13.34 -30.16
C LYS A 276 22.67 11.89 -30.07
N TYR A 277 22.84 11.25 -28.92
CA TYR A 277 22.57 9.81 -28.75
C TYR A 277 21.37 9.49 -27.86
N VAL A 278 20.72 10.51 -27.29
CA VAL A 278 19.64 10.32 -26.30
C VAL A 278 18.47 9.57 -26.94
N TYR A 279 17.97 10.09 -28.05
CA TYR A 279 16.86 9.47 -28.77
C TYR A 279 17.16 8.01 -29.16
N THR A 280 18.33 7.78 -29.75
CA THR A 280 18.74 6.44 -30.20
C THR A 280 18.85 5.47 -29.02
N ALA A 281 19.46 5.89 -27.91
CA ALA A 281 19.59 5.07 -26.71
C ALA A 281 18.23 4.63 -26.15
N LEU A 282 17.25 5.55 -26.12
CA LEU A 282 15.89 5.25 -25.63
C LEU A 282 15.15 4.28 -26.55
N ILE A 283 15.25 4.46 -27.87
CA ILE A 283 14.60 3.58 -28.84
C ILE A 283 15.24 2.19 -28.88
N GLU A 284 16.57 2.10 -28.88
CA GLU A 284 17.28 0.82 -28.83
C GLU A 284 16.97 0.07 -27.54
N PHE A 285 16.85 0.77 -26.41
CA PHE A 285 16.43 0.16 -25.15
C PHE A 285 15.00 -0.38 -25.24
N ILE A 286 14.04 0.39 -25.75
CA ILE A 286 12.65 -0.07 -25.96
C ILE A 286 12.64 -1.32 -26.85
N ALA A 287 13.32 -1.28 -27.99
CA ALA A 287 13.42 -2.40 -28.92
C ALA A 287 14.05 -3.63 -28.27
N ARG A 288 15.11 -3.46 -27.47
CA ARG A 288 15.77 -4.53 -26.73
C ARG A 288 14.86 -5.15 -25.68
N GLN A 289 14.10 -4.35 -24.93
CA GLN A 289 13.12 -4.87 -23.97
C GLN A 289 12.04 -5.70 -24.70
N ILE A 290 11.48 -5.18 -25.79
CA ILE A 290 10.48 -5.89 -26.60
C ILE A 290 11.05 -7.19 -27.17
N GLY A 291 12.27 -7.16 -27.72
CA GLY A 291 12.96 -8.33 -28.26
C GLY A 291 13.22 -9.43 -27.21
N HIS A 292 13.40 -9.06 -25.93
CA HIS A 292 13.50 -10.00 -24.81
C HIS A 292 12.15 -10.40 -24.19
N GLY A 293 11.03 -10.02 -24.82
CA GLY A 293 9.68 -10.24 -24.31
C GLY A 293 9.39 -9.51 -22.99
N ARG A 294 10.13 -8.43 -22.70
CA ARG A 294 9.94 -7.58 -21.53
C ARG A 294 9.08 -6.36 -21.88
N LYS A 295 8.25 -5.91 -20.94
CA LYS A 295 7.53 -4.64 -21.07
C LYS A 295 8.53 -3.51 -20.79
N PRO A 296 8.81 -2.60 -21.74
CA PRO A 296 9.71 -1.49 -21.46
C PRO A 296 9.10 -0.56 -20.40
N PRO A 297 9.89 0.10 -19.55
CA PRO A 297 9.39 1.02 -18.51
C PRO A 297 8.86 2.35 -19.08
N PHE A 298 9.21 2.73 -20.30
CA PHE A 298 8.68 3.88 -21.03
C PHE A 298 8.45 3.52 -22.50
N VAL A 299 7.58 4.27 -23.18
CA VAL A 299 7.22 4.07 -24.59
C VAL A 299 7.39 5.36 -25.35
N GLN A 300 7.60 5.22 -26.66
CA GLN A 300 7.54 6.33 -27.60
C GLN A 300 6.09 6.60 -28.01
N THR A 301 5.75 7.88 -28.05
CA THR A 301 4.50 8.43 -28.57
C THR A 301 4.61 8.72 -30.08
N PRO A 302 3.49 8.85 -30.83
CA PRO A 302 3.52 9.08 -32.28
C PRO A 302 4.31 10.32 -32.72
N ASP A 303 4.36 11.36 -31.89
CA ASP A 303 5.10 12.61 -32.09
C ASP A 303 6.60 12.49 -31.74
N ARG A 304 7.11 11.27 -31.54
CA ARG A 304 8.51 10.97 -31.17
C ARG A 304 8.92 11.43 -29.76
N SER A 305 7.97 11.80 -28.92
CA SER A 305 8.19 12.03 -27.49
C SER A 305 8.13 10.72 -26.69
N PHE A 306 8.50 10.75 -25.43
CA PHE A 306 8.54 9.59 -24.53
C PHE A 306 7.65 9.82 -23.30
N ARG A 307 7.07 8.74 -22.80
CA ARG A 307 6.28 8.72 -21.55
C ARG A 307 6.50 7.41 -20.82
N ILE A 308 6.24 7.37 -19.51
CA ILE A 308 6.25 6.11 -18.77
C ILE A 308 5.24 5.11 -19.38
N ASN A 309 5.63 3.83 -19.41
CA ASN A 309 4.87 2.70 -19.93
C ASN A 309 4.26 1.90 -18.78
N GLU A 310 3.82 2.63 -17.77
CA GLU A 310 2.69 2.19 -16.98
C GLU A 310 1.45 2.28 -17.88
N PRO A 311 0.37 1.53 -17.60
CA PRO A 311 -0.91 1.88 -18.20
C PRO A 311 -1.07 3.41 -18.03
N PRO A 312 -1.58 4.19 -19.02
CA PRO A 312 -2.41 5.31 -18.61
C PRO A 312 -3.33 4.75 -17.53
N ASP A 313 -3.49 5.38 -16.38
CA ASP A 313 -4.36 4.84 -15.34
C ASP A 313 -5.74 4.56 -15.97
N ASP A 314 -5.94 3.33 -16.44
CA ASP A 314 -7.20 2.78 -16.96
C ASP A 314 -8.03 2.33 -15.76
N TRP A 315 -7.73 2.88 -14.58
CA TRP A 315 -8.74 3.00 -13.57
C TRP A 315 -9.83 3.89 -14.17
N PRO A 316 -11.09 3.42 -14.20
CA PRO A 316 -12.16 4.36 -14.43
C PRO A 316 -11.96 5.48 -13.42
N ASP A 317 -12.06 6.74 -13.86
CA ASP A 317 -12.29 7.82 -12.92
C ASP A 317 -13.34 7.31 -11.95
N LEU A 318 -13.00 7.30 -10.65
CA LEU A 318 -13.99 7.01 -9.64
C LEU A 318 -15.10 8.02 -9.91
N THR A 319 -16.19 7.56 -10.52
CA THR A 319 -17.35 8.42 -10.71
C THR A 319 -17.64 8.92 -9.32
N PRO A 320 -17.50 10.24 -9.05
CA PRO A 320 -17.75 10.75 -7.72
C PRO A 320 -19.13 10.23 -7.39
N GLN A 321 -19.22 9.32 -6.41
CA GLN A 321 -20.52 8.90 -5.91
C GLN A 321 -21.17 10.24 -5.56
N PRO A 322 -22.32 10.59 -6.16
CA PRO A 322 -22.97 11.83 -5.80
C PRO A 322 -23.06 11.79 -4.27
N GLN A 323 -22.40 12.74 -3.62
CA GLN A 323 -22.55 12.89 -2.19
C GLN A 323 -24.04 13.00 -1.99
N HIS A 324 -24.64 11.96 -1.41
CA HIS A 324 -26.07 11.99 -1.15
C HIS A 324 -26.28 13.20 -0.27
N ALA A 325 -26.92 14.23 -0.84
CA ALA A 325 -27.25 15.41 -0.08
C ALA A 325 -28.04 14.91 1.13
N ILE A 326 -27.46 15.10 2.31
CA ILE A 326 -28.13 14.74 3.55
C ILE A 326 -29.31 15.68 3.63
N ASP A 327 -30.51 15.16 3.36
CA ASP A 327 -31.72 15.96 3.46
C ASP A 327 -31.90 16.44 4.91
N ALA A 328 -32.67 17.51 5.08
CA ALA A 328 -32.86 18.12 6.40
C ALA A 328 -33.40 17.15 7.46
N LYS A 329 -34.19 16.13 7.05
CA LYS A 329 -34.75 15.13 7.96
C LYS A 329 -33.68 14.13 8.38
N THR A 330 -32.84 13.68 7.45
CA THR A 330 -31.69 12.82 7.73
C THR A 330 -30.66 13.55 8.61
N GLN A 331 -30.40 14.84 8.36
CA GLN A 331 -29.50 15.65 9.19
C GLN A 331 -30.04 15.79 10.62
N ALA A 332 -31.33 16.11 10.78
CA ALA A 332 -31.96 16.21 12.11
C ALA A 332 -31.90 14.89 12.90
N LEU A 333 -32.00 13.74 12.22
CA LEU A 333 -31.83 12.43 12.85
C LEU A 333 -30.38 12.18 13.29
N ILE A 334 -29.40 12.55 12.46
CA ILE A 334 -27.96 12.48 12.80
C ILE A 334 -27.65 13.35 14.02
N ASP A 335 -28.16 14.58 14.05
CA ASP A 335 -27.94 15.52 15.15
C ASP A 335 -28.56 15.00 16.44
N ARG A 336 -29.79 14.49 16.39
CA ARG A 336 -30.48 13.91 17.55
C ARG A 336 -29.79 12.64 18.05
N LEU A 337 -29.35 11.75 17.16
CA LEU A 337 -28.56 10.56 17.54
C LEU A 337 -27.24 10.95 18.21
N SER A 338 -26.56 11.95 17.66
CA SER A 338 -25.29 12.44 18.21
C SER A 338 -25.47 13.09 19.58
N ALA A 339 -26.52 13.91 19.76
CA ALA A 339 -26.82 14.55 21.04
C ALA A 339 -27.22 13.54 22.12
N THR A 340 -28.06 12.57 21.78
CA THR A 340 -28.55 11.56 22.73
C THR A 340 -27.52 10.48 23.06
N ALA A 341 -26.56 10.22 22.17
CA ALA A 341 -25.49 9.25 22.41
C ALA A 341 -24.51 9.66 23.53
N VAL A 342 -24.44 10.96 23.85
CA VAL A 342 -23.56 11.52 24.90
C VAL A 342 -24.36 12.01 26.13
N GLY A 343 -25.69 11.90 26.07
CA GLY A 343 -26.60 12.30 27.15
C GLY A 343 -26.74 11.22 28.25
N ASP A 344 -27.44 11.58 29.31
CA ASP A 344 -27.72 10.74 30.49
C ASP A 344 -29.13 10.12 30.46
N ASP A 345 -29.85 10.24 29.34
CA ASP A 345 -31.17 9.63 29.09
C ASP A 345 -31.06 8.49 28.05
N PRO A 346 -30.93 7.23 28.49
CA PRO A 346 -30.89 6.07 27.61
C PRO A 346 -32.15 5.90 26.76
N THR A 347 -33.33 6.29 27.29
CA THR A 347 -34.60 6.14 26.58
C THR A 347 -34.67 7.12 25.41
N ALA A 348 -34.17 8.34 25.57
CA ALA A 348 -34.08 9.30 24.48
C ALA A 348 -33.17 8.79 23.34
N PHE A 349 -32.06 8.13 23.66
CA PHE A 349 -31.18 7.51 22.68
C PHE A 349 -31.85 6.33 21.97
N GLU A 350 -32.48 5.41 22.72
CA GLU A 350 -33.20 4.26 22.16
C GLU A 350 -34.31 4.68 21.19
N LEU A 351 -35.08 5.72 21.54
CA LEU A 351 -36.11 6.27 20.66
C LEU A 351 -35.50 6.94 19.41
N ALA A 352 -34.40 7.67 19.55
CA ALA A 352 -33.69 8.25 18.41
C ALA A 352 -33.17 7.17 17.45
N VAL A 353 -32.74 6.02 17.98
CA VAL A 353 -32.36 4.84 17.19
C VAL A 353 -33.58 4.26 16.47
N CYS A 354 -34.70 4.04 17.17
CA CYS A 354 -35.93 3.56 16.53
C CYS A 354 -36.37 4.49 15.39
N ASP A 355 -36.39 5.80 15.60
CA ASP A 355 -36.77 6.78 14.57
C ASP A 355 -35.82 6.74 13.35
N ALA A 356 -34.52 6.54 13.58
CA ALA A 356 -33.55 6.40 12.50
C ALA A 356 -33.77 5.11 11.69
N PHE A 357 -34.05 3.98 12.36
CA PHE A 357 -34.38 2.72 11.69
C PHE A 357 -35.71 2.80 10.94
N ALA A 358 -36.73 3.48 11.50
CA ALA A 358 -37.99 3.74 10.81
C ALA A 358 -37.78 4.57 9.53
N HIS A 359 -36.94 5.61 9.60
CA HIS A 359 -36.59 6.44 8.44
C HIS A 359 -35.83 5.66 7.36
N LEU A 360 -35.09 4.61 7.75
CA LEU A 360 -34.46 3.66 6.82
C LEU A 360 -35.44 2.59 6.27
N GLY A 361 -36.72 2.65 6.64
CA GLY A 361 -37.77 1.76 6.14
C GLY A 361 -37.97 0.47 6.94
N PHE A 362 -37.38 0.36 8.14
CA PHE A 362 -37.61 -0.77 9.02
C PHE A 362 -38.90 -0.59 9.83
N ALA A 363 -39.61 -1.68 10.12
CA ALA A 363 -40.67 -1.66 11.12
C ALA A 363 -40.03 -1.64 12.52
N THR A 364 -40.23 -0.55 13.25
CA THR A 364 -39.60 -0.35 14.55
C THR A 364 -40.63 -0.16 15.65
N THR A 365 -40.44 -0.87 16.76
CA THR A 365 -41.21 -0.69 17.99
C THR A 365 -40.23 -0.64 19.15
N HIS A 366 -40.31 0.41 19.97
CA HIS A 366 -39.56 0.48 21.23
C HIS A 366 -40.27 -0.43 22.26
N LEU A 367 -39.64 -1.53 22.64
CA LEU A 367 -40.26 -2.58 23.46
C LEU A 367 -40.00 -2.40 24.98
N GLY A 368 -39.15 -1.45 25.36
CA GLY A 368 -38.80 -1.17 26.76
C GLY A 368 -37.41 -0.55 26.88
N GLY A 369 -37.10 0.04 28.04
CA GLY A 369 -35.85 0.80 28.27
C GLY A 369 -35.36 0.71 29.72
N ASN A 370 -34.27 1.40 30.02
CA ASN A 370 -33.63 1.35 31.35
C ASN A 370 -34.64 1.75 32.46
N LYS A 371 -34.86 0.85 33.44
CA LYS A 371 -35.89 0.88 34.52
C LYS A 371 -37.32 0.41 34.16
N ALA A 372 -37.60 0.04 32.91
CA ALA A 372 -38.84 -0.62 32.49
C ALA A 372 -38.51 -1.76 31.49
N ALA A 373 -37.75 -2.75 31.95
CA ALA A 373 -37.39 -3.92 31.15
C ALA A 373 -38.65 -4.73 30.79
N ASP A 374 -38.78 -5.04 29.51
CA ASP A 374 -39.74 -6.00 29.00
C ASP A 374 -39.49 -7.37 29.67
N ASN A 375 -40.45 -7.80 30.50
CA ASN A 375 -40.47 -9.11 31.14
C ASN A 375 -41.40 -10.11 30.41
N ARG A 376 -41.63 -9.93 29.10
CA ARG A 376 -42.39 -10.90 28.31
C ARG A 376 -41.47 -12.03 27.89
N ARG A 377 -41.33 -13.04 28.76
CA ARG A 377 -41.00 -14.41 28.33
C ARG A 377 -41.87 -14.72 27.11
N LEU A 378 -41.23 -14.95 25.98
CA LEU A 378 -41.86 -15.44 24.75
C LEU A 378 -42.75 -16.64 25.11
N GLN A 379 -44.07 -16.46 25.11
CA GLN A 379 -44.98 -17.58 25.24
C GLN A 379 -44.79 -18.47 24.01
N PRO A 380 -44.69 -19.80 24.19
CA PRO A 380 -44.57 -20.72 23.06
C PRO A 380 -45.82 -20.56 22.19
N ARG A 381 -45.61 -20.40 20.88
CA ARG A 381 -46.69 -20.33 19.89
C ARG A 381 -47.61 -21.54 20.09
N GLN A 382 -48.89 -21.27 20.34
CA GLN A 382 -49.94 -22.29 20.35
C GLN A 382 -50.07 -22.93 18.94
N PRO A 383 -50.47 -24.22 18.89
CA PRO A 383 -50.18 -25.13 17.78
C PRO A 383 -50.76 -24.74 16.43
#